data_AF-A0A2G6JMU5-F1
#
_entry.id   AF-A0A2G6JMU5-F1
#
_cell.length_a   1.000
_cell.length_b   1.000
_cell.length_c   1.000
_cell.angle_alpha   90.00
_cell.angle_beta   90.00
_cell.angle_gamma   90.00
#
_symmetry.space_group_name_H-M   'P 1'
#
loop_
_entity.id
_entity.type
_entity.pdbx_description
1 polymer ?
#
loop_
_entity_poly.entity_id
_entity_poly.type
_entity_poly.pdbx_seq_one_letter_code
_entity_poly.pdbx_strand_id
1 'polypeptide(L)'
;MKAEHWEQWILETRHEESKARLFELLLPVAELRRIAKARGLKPQGFRVARAPAGHLAREIGRQAARNVELREDLVQLLAQQSEPEEAPVTSSDCAALERELAILRAEHERLERGKQQADLSAAKARESLSEAIAKRDEAMGAEKLWTKRALDFERQLGALKKQYAELERDLDRVKQESERGEEAGLRKALEQLRERFQELSHENAELRTVNRELGEQVEELESMLPRGKRERLRWKQNDAKPTIEGGAFLPCFGDGFLKTLSSFERNDELRIWHSIAQLLLYGSDLGGLHFKTLHVPGKLHSIRAASHLRIYFQRDGELLIFEHACHRNKQDEYLKRLREQ
;
A
#
# COMPACT_ATOMS: atom_id res chain seq x y z
N MET A 1 15.57 15.46 -89.31
CA MET A 1 15.27 16.82 -88.76
C MET A 1 16.08 17.83 -89.57
N LYS A 2 15.49 18.92 -90.09
CA LYS A 2 16.23 19.89 -90.92
C LYS A 2 17.26 20.66 -90.07
N ALA A 3 18.41 21.02 -90.64
CA ALA A 3 19.50 21.74 -89.97
C ALA A 3 19.02 22.98 -89.18
N GLU A 4 18.07 23.74 -89.73
CA GLU A 4 17.47 24.94 -89.10
C GLU A 4 16.83 24.64 -87.73
N HIS A 5 16.25 23.45 -87.54
CA HIS A 5 15.61 23.07 -86.28
C HIS A 5 16.64 22.70 -85.21
N TRP A 6 17.75 22.09 -85.61
CA TRP A 6 18.87 21.84 -84.69
C TRP A 6 19.50 23.14 -84.23
N GLU A 7 19.67 24.11 -85.14
CA GLU A 7 20.21 25.42 -84.78
C GLU A 7 19.30 26.16 -83.78
N GLN A 8 17.99 26.21 -84.06
CA GLN A 8 17.00 26.81 -83.15
C GLN A 8 17.01 26.12 -81.79
N TRP A 9 17.03 24.79 -81.74
CA TRP A 9 17.06 24.06 -80.48
C TRP A 9 18.30 24.34 -79.63
N ILE A 10 19.48 24.44 -80.27
CA ILE A 10 20.74 24.78 -79.59
C ILE A 10 20.69 26.20 -79.03
N LEU A 11 20.03 27.14 -79.69
CA LEU A 11 19.90 28.51 -79.21
C LEU A 11 18.85 28.64 -78.09
N GLU A 12 17.70 27.99 -78.24
CA GLU A 12 16.54 28.17 -77.36
C GLU A 12 16.62 27.35 -76.06
N THR A 13 17.30 26.20 -76.07
CA THR A 13 17.37 25.33 -74.89
C THR A 13 18.23 25.97 -73.79
N ARG A 14 17.58 26.47 -72.74
CA ARG A 14 18.28 27.12 -71.61
C ARG A 14 18.99 26.15 -70.67
N HIS A 15 18.59 24.87 -70.67
CA HIS A 15 19.15 23.85 -69.79
C HIS A 15 20.43 23.23 -70.39
N GLU A 16 21.60 23.60 -69.83
CA GLU A 16 22.91 23.07 -70.24
C GLU A 16 22.98 21.53 -70.14
N GLU A 17 22.30 20.94 -69.15
CA GLU A 17 22.29 19.49 -68.94
C GLU A 17 21.51 18.73 -70.04
N SER A 18 20.41 19.31 -70.53
CA SER A 18 19.65 18.73 -71.64
C SER A 18 20.46 18.75 -72.94
N LYS A 19 21.22 19.83 -73.19
CA LYS A 19 22.17 19.93 -74.31
C LYS A 19 23.29 18.88 -74.20
N ALA A 20 23.91 18.79 -73.04
CA ALA A 20 24.99 17.84 -72.78
C ALA A 20 24.52 16.40 -73.02
N ARG A 21 23.35 16.03 -72.49
CA ARG A 21 22.83 14.67 -72.61
C ARG A 21 22.46 14.32 -74.05
N LEU A 22 21.93 15.27 -74.80
CA LEU A 22 21.58 15.05 -76.20
C LEU A 22 22.83 14.89 -77.08
N PHE A 23 23.86 15.73 -76.90
CA PHE A 23 25.12 15.56 -77.61
C PHE A 23 25.88 14.28 -77.22
N GLU A 24 25.80 13.87 -75.95
CA GLU A 24 26.37 12.61 -75.49
C GLU A 24 25.69 11.39 -76.14
N LEU A 25 24.38 11.46 -76.40
CA LEU A 25 23.62 10.38 -77.02
C LEU A 25 23.78 10.31 -78.54
N LEU A 26 23.85 11.47 -79.21
CA LEU A 26 23.88 11.53 -80.67
C LEU A 26 25.30 11.45 -81.24
N LEU A 27 26.26 12.15 -80.62
CA LEU A 27 27.62 12.25 -81.17
C LEU A 27 28.57 11.20 -80.58
N PRO A 28 29.30 10.43 -81.40
CA PRO A 28 30.34 9.55 -80.91
C PRO A 28 31.40 10.32 -80.10
N VAL A 29 31.94 9.69 -79.06
CA VAL A 29 32.95 10.32 -78.18
C VAL A 29 34.17 10.79 -78.96
N ALA A 30 34.53 10.10 -80.05
CA ALA A 30 35.61 10.52 -80.94
C ALA A 30 35.33 11.88 -81.60
N GLU A 31 34.09 12.13 -82.02
CA GLU A 31 33.65 13.40 -82.61
C GLU A 31 33.61 14.51 -81.57
N LEU A 32 33.07 14.24 -80.38
CA LEU A 32 33.11 15.20 -79.27
C LEU A 32 34.56 15.62 -78.93
N ARG A 33 35.51 14.68 -78.97
CA ARG A 33 36.94 14.97 -78.77
C ARG A 33 37.54 15.77 -79.92
N ARG A 34 37.18 15.46 -81.17
CA ARG A 34 37.64 16.17 -82.37
C ARG A 34 37.20 17.64 -82.32
N ILE A 35 35.92 17.88 -82.05
CA ILE A 35 35.33 19.21 -81.92
C ILE A 35 35.98 19.98 -80.77
N ALA A 36 36.06 19.36 -79.57
CA ALA A 36 36.67 20.01 -78.42
C ALA A 36 38.15 20.36 -78.66
N LYS A 37 38.91 19.50 -79.36
CA LYS A 37 40.32 19.77 -79.70
C LYS A 37 40.45 20.87 -80.75
N ALA A 38 39.63 20.84 -81.81
CA ALA A 38 39.64 21.82 -82.89
C ALA A 38 39.28 23.23 -82.39
N ARG A 39 38.33 23.32 -81.46
CA ARG A 39 37.85 24.59 -80.89
C ARG A 39 38.55 25.01 -79.59
N GLY A 40 39.62 24.31 -79.20
CA GLY A 40 40.43 24.65 -78.02
C GLY A 40 39.69 24.53 -76.68
N LEU A 41 38.62 23.74 -76.61
CA LEU A 41 37.78 23.60 -75.42
C LEU A 41 38.49 22.76 -74.35
N LYS A 42 38.38 23.19 -73.08
CA LYS A 42 39.00 22.51 -71.94
C LYS A 42 37.91 22.02 -70.98
N PRO A 43 37.49 20.74 -71.04
CA PRO A 43 36.50 20.22 -70.10
C PRO A 43 37.08 20.28 -68.68
N GLN A 44 36.27 20.74 -67.73
CA GLN A 44 36.71 20.95 -66.35
C GLN A 44 37.30 19.67 -65.74
N GLY A 45 38.56 19.73 -65.29
CA GLY A 45 39.24 18.63 -64.61
C GLY A 45 39.82 17.53 -65.50
N PHE A 46 39.67 17.61 -66.84
CA PHE A 46 40.13 16.57 -67.76
C PHE A 46 40.94 17.12 -68.93
N ARG A 47 41.93 16.35 -69.39
CA ARG A 47 42.52 16.56 -70.73
C ARG A 47 41.53 16.05 -71.78
N VAL A 48 41.32 16.79 -72.88
CA VAL A 48 40.34 16.46 -73.94
C VAL A 48 40.43 14.98 -74.39
N ALA A 49 41.65 14.45 -74.56
CA ALA A 49 41.87 13.06 -75.00
C ALA A 49 41.35 11.99 -74.02
N ARG A 50 41.20 12.32 -72.73
CA ARG A 50 40.79 11.40 -71.65
C ARG A 50 39.48 11.80 -70.97
N ALA A 51 38.84 12.88 -71.42
CA ALA A 51 37.59 13.33 -70.83
C ALA A 51 36.45 12.34 -71.13
N PRO A 52 35.57 12.05 -70.14
CA PRO A 52 34.32 11.32 -70.36
C PRO A 52 33.40 12.06 -71.33
N ALA A 53 32.54 11.32 -72.03
CA ALA A 53 31.62 11.85 -73.05
C ALA A 53 30.74 13.00 -72.50
N GLY A 54 30.07 12.79 -71.38
CA GLY A 54 29.25 13.82 -70.72
C GLY A 54 30.01 15.10 -70.34
N HIS A 55 31.30 15.02 -69.99
CA HIS A 55 32.10 16.22 -69.69
C HIS A 55 32.46 17.01 -70.95
N LEU A 56 32.76 16.32 -72.06
CA LEU A 56 32.98 16.95 -73.36
C LEU A 56 31.68 17.56 -73.90
N ALA A 57 30.58 16.81 -73.83
CA ALA A 57 29.27 17.22 -74.30
C ALA A 57 28.73 18.43 -73.52
N ARG A 58 28.96 18.49 -72.21
CA ARG A 58 28.59 19.64 -71.38
C ARG A 58 29.38 20.89 -71.73
N GLU A 59 30.70 20.77 -71.90
CA GLU A 59 31.53 21.93 -72.28
C GLU A 59 31.20 22.42 -73.69
N ILE A 60 30.99 21.49 -74.64
CA ILE A 60 30.53 21.81 -75.99
C ILE A 60 29.16 22.49 -75.95
N GLY A 61 28.20 21.98 -75.18
CA GLY A 61 26.86 22.57 -75.10
C GLY A 61 26.79 23.94 -74.42
N ARG A 62 27.70 24.20 -73.48
CA ARG A 62 27.87 25.55 -72.90
C ARG A 62 28.41 26.54 -73.93
N GLN A 63 29.39 26.12 -74.73
CA GLN A 63 30.08 26.99 -75.69
C GLN A 63 29.31 27.15 -77.01
N ALA A 64 28.50 26.16 -77.40
CA ALA A 64 27.72 26.19 -78.65
C ALA A 64 26.72 27.35 -78.71
N ALA A 65 26.24 27.84 -77.56
CA ALA A 65 25.38 29.02 -77.53
C ALA A 65 26.13 30.33 -77.81
N ARG A 66 27.45 30.36 -77.58
CA ARG A 66 28.29 31.57 -77.64
C ARG A 66 29.21 31.61 -78.85
N ASN A 67 29.55 30.45 -79.40
CA ASN A 67 30.46 30.30 -80.53
C ASN A 67 29.66 29.84 -81.77
N VAL A 68 29.50 30.75 -82.73
CA VAL A 68 28.73 30.53 -83.97
C VAL A 68 29.32 29.39 -84.80
N GLU A 69 30.64 29.36 -84.95
CA GLU A 69 31.33 28.33 -85.75
C GLU A 69 31.20 26.94 -85.12
N LEU A 70 31.26 26.85 -83.79
CA LEU A 70 31.01 25.59 -83.07
C LEU A 70 29.55 25.12 -83.26
N ARG A 71 28.60 26.06 -83.30
CA ARG A 71 27.19 25.73 -83.52
C ARG A 71 26.96 25.21 -84.92
N GLU A 72 27.56 25.83 -85.94
CA GLU A 72 27.48 25.39 -87.33
C GLU A 72 28.06 23.97 -87.51
N ASP A 73 29.24 23.70 -86.94
CA ASP A 73 29.85 22.36 -86.95
C ASP A 73 28.90 21.31 -86.33
N LEU A 74 28.26 21.64 -85.19
CA LEU A 74 27.35 20.74 -84.49
C LEU A 74 26.07 20.51 -85.29
N VAL A 75 25.50 21.56 -85.88
CA VAL A 75 24.28 21.47 -86.70
C VAL A 75 24.54 20.62 -87.94
N GLN A 76 25.70 20.77 -88.58
CA GLN A 76 26.07 19.97 -89.74
C GLN A 76 26.24 18.48 -89.38
N LEU A 77 26.92 18.18 -88.26
CA LEU A 77 27.09 16.81 -87.78
C LEU A 77 25.77 16.16 -87.37
N LEU A 78 24.90 16.90 -86.67
CA LEU A 78 23.59 16.41 -86.28
C LEU A 78 22.67 16.22 -87.49
N ALA A 79 22.75 17.11 -88.49
CA ALA A 79 22.00 16.95 -89.74
C ALA A 79 22.43 15.70 -90.51
N GLN A 80 23.74 15.42 -90.58
CA GLN A 80 24.28 14.20 -91.23
C GLN A 80 23.80 12.91 -90.56
N GLN A 81 23.62 12.92 -89.24
CA GLN A 81 23.04 11.78 -88.51
C GLN A 81 21.52 11.71 -88.56
N SER A 82 20.87 12.79 -89.00
CA SER A 82 19.41 12.90 -89.07
C SER A 82 18.84 12.53 -90.45
N GLU A 83 19.71 12.21 -91.43
CA GLU A 83 19.27 11.63 -92.69
C GLU A 83 18.81 10.20 -92.41
N PRO A 84 17.51 9.89 -92.62
CA PRO A 84 17.05 8.53 -92.50
C PRO A 84 17.72 7.71 -93.60
N GLU A 85 18.54 6.74 -93.21
CA GLU A 85 18.83 5.61 -94.06
C GLU A 85 17.48 4.92 -94.31
N GLU A 86 16.81 5.27 -95.41
CA GLU A 86 15.55 4.66 -95.84
C GLU A 86 15.81 3.19 -96.18
N ALA A 87 15.89 2.36 -95.15
CA ALA A 87 15.70 0.93 -95.30
C ALA A 87 14.25 0.71 -95.73
N PRO A 88 13.99 -0.09 -96.79
CA PRO A 88 12.63 -0.39 -97.22
C PRO A 88 11.94 -1.21 -96.13
N VAL A 89 11.16 -0.54 -95.27
CA VAL A 89 10.31 -1.21 -94.30
C VAL A 89 9.20 -1.92 -95.08
N THR A 90 9.29 -3.24 -95.13
CA THR A 90 8.23 -4.07 -95.69
C THR A 90 7.07 -4.13 -94.69
N SER A 91 5.83 -4.25 -95.16
CA SER A 91 4.61 -4.26 -94.32
C SER A 91 4.57 -5.40 -93.27
N SER A 92 5.49 -6.36 -93.35
CA SER A 92 5.70 -7.43 -92.38
C SER A 92 6.36 -6.95 -91.08
N ASP A 93 7.24 -5.94 -91.15
CA ASP A 93 8.01 -5.45 -89.99
C ASP A 93 7.14 -4.53 -89.09
N CYS A 94 6.18 -3.81 -89.67
CA CYS A 94 5.21 -3.01 -88.92
C CYS A 94 4.34 -3.88 -87.99
N ALA A 95 3.90 -5.06 -88.46
CA ALA A 95 3.09 -5.96 -87.64
C ALA A 95 3.87 -6.59 -86.48
N ALA A 96 5.19 -6.81 -86.65
CA ALA A 96 6.06 -7.28 -85.57
C ALA A 96 6.27 -6.19 -84.52
N LEU A 97 6.54 -4.96 -84.95
CA LEU A 97 6.70 -3.80 -84.06
C LEU A 97 5.40 -3.47 -83.30
N GLU A 98 4.23 -3.60 -83.91
CA GLU A 98 2.94 -3.43 -83.23
C GLU A 98 2.70 -4.47 -82.12
N ARG A 99 3.12 -5.72 -82.34
CA ARG A 99 3.06 -6.77 -81.31
C ARG A 99 4.02 -6.50 -80.16
N GLU A 100 5.25 -6.07 -80.46
CA GLU A 100 6.22 -5.68 -79.43
C GLU A 100 5.73 -4.47 -78.62
N LEU A 101 5.15 -3.47 -79.27
CA LEU A 101 4.54 -2.32 -78.58
C LEU A 101 3.36 -2.74 -77.70
N ALA A 102 2.54 -3.70 -78.13
CA ALA A 102 1.45 -4.23 -77.31
C ALA A 102 1.99 -4.96 -76.06
N ILE A 103 3.05 -5.74 -76.20
CA ILE A 103 3.73 -6.41 -75.07
C ILE A 103 4.30 -5.38 -74.10
N LEU A 104 5.04 -4.39 -74.61
CA LEU A 104 5.63 -3.34 -73.78
C LEU A 104 4.57 -2.50 -73.05
N ARG A 105 3.42 -2.22 -73.68
CA ARG A 105 2.29 -1.57 -73.02
C ARG A 105 1.70 -2.42 -71.90
N ALA A 106 1.52 -3.72 -72.14
CA ALA A 106 1.03 -4.65 -71.13
C ALA A 106 2.00 -4.79 -69.94
N GLU A 107 3.31 -4.83 -70.21
CA GLU A 107 4.36 -4.83 -69.17
C GLU A 107 4.38 -3.51 -68.40
N HIS A 108 4.27 -2.38 -69.09
CA HIS A 108 4.20 -1.06 -68.45
C HIS A 108 2.98 -0.95 -67.54
N GLU A 109 1.80 -1.37 -67.99
CA GLU A 109 0.60 -1.40 -67.15
C GLU A 109 0.76 -2.33 -65.94
N ARG A 110 1.41 -3.49 -66.11
CA ARG A 110 1.69 -4.41 -65.01
C ARG A 110 2.63 -3.78 -63.98
N LEU A 111 3.68 -3.09 -64.44
CA LEU A 111 4.63 -2.39 -63.57
C LEU A 111 3.96 -1.22 -62.84
N GLU A 112 3.10 -0.45 -63.51
CA GLU A 112 2.33 0.63 -62.87
C GLU A 112 1.36 0.10 -61.82
N ARG A 113 0.65 -1.01 -62.08
CA ARG A 113 -0.18 -1.67 -61.06
C ARG A 113 0.66 -2.16 -59.88
N GLY A 114 1.83 -2.74 -60.14
CA GLY A 114 2.77 -3.18 -59.09
C GLY A 114 3.27 -2.02 -58.24
N LYS A 115 3.61 -0.88 -58.87
CA LYS A 115 4.02 0.35 -58.20
C LYS A 115 2.89 0.91 -57.33
N GLN A 116 1.65 0.98 -57.84
CA GLN A 116 0.49 1.42 -57.07
C GLN A 116 0.24 0.54 -55.84
N GLN A 117 0.37 -0.78 -55.97
CA GLN A 117 0.26 -1.70 -54.83
C GLN A 117 1.38 -1.49 -53.81
N ALA A 118 2.61 -1.29 -54.27
CA ALA A 118 3.73 -0.98 -53.40
C ALA A 118 3.52 0.35 -52.64
N ASP A 119 3.07 1.40 -53.33
CA ASP A 119 2.77 2.70 -52.74
C ASP A 119 1.64 2.61 -51.68
N LEU A 120 0.58 1.86 -51.97
CA LEU A 120 -0.50 1.58 -51.00
C LEU A 120 0.01 0.82 -49.78
N SER A 121 0.87 -0.18 -49.98
CA SER A 121 1.46 -0.94 -48.88
C SER A 121 2.39 -0.08 -48.02
N ALA A 122 3.16 0.80 -48.65
CA ALA A 122 4.05 1.75 -47.97
C ALA A 122 3.25 2.79 -47.19
N ALA A 123 2.11 3.27 -47.72
CA ALA A 123 1.22 4.16 -47.02
C ALA A 123 0.66 3.51 -45.74
N LYS A 124 0.16 2.27 -45.83
CA LYS A 124 -0.32 1.51 -44.66
C LYS A 124 0.78 1.26 -43.62
N ALA A 125 2.00 0.97 -44.07
CA ALA A 125 3.13 0.79 -43.17
C ALA A 125 3.50 2.08 -42.43
N ARG A 126 3.42 3.25 -43.10
CA ARG A 126 3.63 4.56 -42.48
C ARG A 126 2.55 4.89 -41.46
N GLU A 127 1.29 4.59 -41.77
CA GLU A 127 0.16 4.77 -40.85
C GLU A 127 0.34 3.89 -39.60
N SER A 128 0.61 2.60 -39.77
CA SER A 128 0.88 1.68 -38.66
C SER A 128 2.07 2.13 -37.80
N LEU A 129 3.14 2.64 -38.41
CA LEU A 129 4.28 3.21 -37.69
C LEU A 129 3.87 4.44 -36.88
N SER A 130 3.06 5.32 -37.45
CA SER A 130 2.58 6.53 -36.75
C SER A 130 1.70 6.17 -35.55
N GLU A 131 0.83 5.17 -35.67
CA GLU A 131 0.02 4.65 -34.56
C GLU A 131 0.89 4.02 -33.47
N ALA A 132 1.92 3.26 -33.85
CA ALA A 132 2.85 2.66 -32.90
C ALA A 132 3.63 3.73 -32.12
N ILE A 133 4.04 4.82 -32.77
CA ILE A 133 4.69 5.96 -32.11
C ILE A 133 3.72 6.65 -31.16
N ALA A 134 2.47 6.90 -31.57
CA ALA A 134 1.45 7.50 -30.71
C ALA A 134 1.21 6.65 -29.45
N LYS A 135 1.03 5.33 -29.59
CA LYS A 135 0.87 4.40 -28.45
C LYS A 135 2.08 4.38 -27.53
N ARG A 136 3.30 4.46 -28.09
CA ARG A 136 4.53 4.54 -27.30
C ARG A 136 4.56 5.82 -26.48
N ASP A 137 4.22 6.96 -27.08
CA ASP A 137 4.26 8.25 -26.42
C ASP A 137 3.16 8.37 -25.34
N GLU A 138 1.98 7.78 -25.56
CA GLU A 138 0.95 7.60 -24.53
C GLU A 138 1.45 6.75 -23.34
N ALA A 139 2.08 5.61 -23.62
CA ALA A 139 2.64 4.74 -22.58
C ALA A 139 3.74 5.45 -21.76
N MET A 140 4.64 6.18 -22.43
CA MET A 140 5.66 7.01 -21.78
C MET A 140 5.04 8.14 -20.94
N GLY A 141 3.93 8.73 -21.40
CA GLY A 141 3.15 9.71 -20.64
C GLY A 141 2.56 9.11 -19.37
N ALA A 142 1.96 7.92 -19.48
CA ALA A 142 1.40 7.19 -18.35
C ALA A 142 2.49 6.81 -17.32
N GLU A 143 3.64 6.30 -17.76
CA GLU A 143 4.76 5.96 -16.89
C GLU A 143 5.26 7.16 -16.08
N LYS A 144 5.40 8.34 -16.72
CA LYS A 144 5.76 9.59 -16.03
C LYS A 144 4.73 9.99 -14.97
N LEU A 145 3.43 9.82 -15.25
CA LEU A 145 2.36 10.09 -14.29
C LEU A 145 2.43 9.13 -13.09
N TRP A 146 2.64 7.84 -13.35
CA TRP A 146 2.80 6.83 -12.30
C TRP A 146 4.03 7.07 -11.43
N THR A 147 5.15 7.47 -12.04
CA THR A 147 6.38 7.83 -11.32
C THR A 147 6.16 9.04 -10.40
N LYS A 148 5.45 10.08 -10.88
CA LYS A 148 5.08 11.23 -10.05
C LYS A 148 4.19 10.82 -8.88
N ARG A 149 3.16 10.01 -9.13
CA ARG A 149 2.28 9.49 -8.07
C ARG A 149 3.04 8.67 -7.04
N ALA A 150 3.98 7.83 -7.45
CA ALA A 150 4.82 7.05 -6.54
C ALA A 150 5.63 7.97 -5.60
N LEU A 151 6.28 9.01 -6.15
CA LEU A 151 7.02 10.00 -5.35
C LEU A 151 6.12 10.76 -4.38
N ASP A 152 4.90 11.11 -4.79
CA ASP A 152 3.94 11.79 -3.91
C ASP A 152 3.47 10.86 -2.77
N PHE A 153 3.24 9.57 -3.05
CA PHE A 153 2.93 8.58 -2.02
C PHE A 153 4.10 8.37 -1.05
N GLU A 154 5.34 8.31 -1.53
CA GLU A 154 6.52 8.22 -0.67
C GLU A 154 6.64 9.42 0.28
N ARG A 155 6.34 10.64 -0.22
CA ARG A 155 6.30 11.85 0.61
C ARG A 155 5.19 11.78 1.66
N GLN A 156 3.99 11.34 1.28
CA GLN A 156 2.86 11.17 2.20
C GLN A 156 3.18 10.14 3.29
N LEU A 157 3.76 8.99 2.91
CA LEU A 157 4.23 7.98 3.86
C LEU A 157 5.31 8.53 4.80
N GLY A 158 6.24 9.33 4.28
CA GLY A 158 7.25 10.01 5.09
C GLY A 158 6.65 10.96 6.13
N ALA A 159 5.61 11.73 5.76
CA ALA A 159 4.90 12.62 6.68
C ALA A 159 4.12 11.82 7.75
N LEU A 160 3.40 10.77 7.35
CA LEU A 160 2.66 9.90 8.28
C LEU A 160 3.57 9.20 9.29
N LYS A 161 4.76 8.73 8.85
CA LYS A 161 5.75 8.15 9.77
C LYS A 161 6.23 9.14 10.83
N LYS A 162 6.40 10.42 10.46
CA LYS A 162 6.76 11.47 11.42
C LYS A 162 5.64 11.73 12.41
N GLN A 163 4.39 11.85 11.93
CA GLN A 163 3.22 12.02 12.80
C GLN A 163 3.04 10.85 13.76
N TYR A 164 3.25 9.61 13.30
CA TYR A 164 3.19 8.43 14.15
C TYR A 164 4.26 8.48 15.25
N ALA A 165 5.51 8.81 14.91
CA ALA A 165 6.59 8.93 15.89
C ALA A 165 6.37 10.09 16.90
N GLU A 166 5.70 11.16 16.48
CA GLU A 166 5.28 12.24 17.39
C GLU A 166 4.20 11.77 18.36
N LEU A 167 3.16 11.10 17.86
CA LEU A 167 2.08 10.54 18.69
C LEU A 167 2.58 9.49 19.68
N GLU A 168 3.56 8.66 19.29
CA GLU A 168 4.17 7.67 20.19
C GLU A 168 4.90 8.36 21.35
N ARG A 169 5.65 9.44 21.08
CA ARG A 169 6.30 10.25 22.12
C ARG A 169 5.29 10.96 23.03
N ASP A 170 4.20 11.46 22.45
CA ASP A 170 3.15 12.12 23.23
C ASP A 170 2.43 11.12 24.13
N LEU A 171 2.16 9.90 23.64
CA LEU A 171 1.61 8.80 24.44
C LEU A 171 2.52 8.44 25.61
N ASP A 172 3.83 8.30 25.36
CA ASP A 172 4.80 8.01 26.41
C ASP A 172 4.88 9.13 27.45
N ARG A 173 4.77 10.39 27.02
CA ARG A 173 4.70 11.54 27.94
C ARG A 173 3.46 11.48 28.81
N VAL A 174 2.29 11.24 28.22
CA VAL A 174 1.02 11.13 28.96
C VAL A 174 1.07 9.97 29.96
N LYS A 175 1.64 8.81 29.58
CA LYS A 175 1.84 7.69 30.52
C LYS A 175 2.72 8.10 31.70
N GLN A 176 3.86 8.73 31.44
CA GLN A 176 4.74 9.19 32.52
C GLN A 176 4.08 10.23 33.43
N GLU A 177 3.30 11.15 32.87
CA GLU A 177 2.55 12.15 33.64
C GLU A 177 1.45 11.49 34.48
N SER A 178 0.72 10.51 33.92
CA SER A 178 -0.31 9.74 34.64
C SER A 178 0.30 8.95 35.79
N GLU A 179 1.39 8.21 35.54
CA GLU A 179 2.09 7.43 36.56
C GLU A 179 2.59 8.32 37.70
N ARG A 180 3.19 9.48 37.38
CA ARG A 180 3.64 10.45 38.38
C ARG A 180 2.48 11.04 39.19
N GLY A 181 1.36 11.34 38.53
CA GLY A 181 0.16 11.89 39.17
C GLY A 181 -0.52 10.90 40.12
N GLU A 182 -0.69 9.66 39.66
CA GLU A 182 -1.25 8.57 40.47
C GLU A 182 -0.35 8.23 41.65
N GLU A 183 0.97 8.15 41.45
CA GLU A 183 1.93 7.88 42.52
C GLU A 183 1.93 9.00 43.58
N ALA A 184 1.87 10.27 43.16
CA ALA A 184 1.77 11.39 44.08
C ALA A 184 0.46 11.37 44.88
N GLY A 185 -0.66 11.05 44.24
CA GLY A 185 -1.97 10.90 44.89
C GLY A 185 -1.98 9.77 45.92
N LEU A 186 -1.44 8.60 45.56
CA LEU A 186 -1.35 7.44 46.44
C LEU A 186 -0.45 7.70 47.65
N ARG A 187 0.72 8.32 47.46
CA ARG A 187 1.62 8.69 48.57
C ARG A 187 0.91 9.60 49.58
N LYS A 188 0.21 10.63 49.09
CA LYS A 188 -0.54 11.57 49.94
C LYS A 188 -1.67 10.86 50.70
N ALA A 189 -2.41 9.97 50.04
CA ALA A 189 -3.45 9.18 50.68
C ALA A 189 -2.88 8.26 51.77
N LEU A 190 -1.72 7.65 51.53
CA LEU A 190 -1.02 6.78 52.48
C LEU A 190 -0.55 7.58 53.71
N GLU A 191 -0.07 8.81 53.51
CA GLU A 191 0.35 9.72 54.58
C GLU A 191 -0.84 10.12 55.47
N GLN A 192 -1.97 10.53 54.86
CA GLN A 192 -3.22 10.82 55.58
C GLN A 192 -3.73 9.62 56.37
N LEU A 193 -3.62 8.41 55.80
CA LEU A 193 -4.04 7.20 56.49
C LEU A 193 -3.14 6.90 57.71
N ARG A 194 -1.83 7.16 57.60
CA ARG A 194 -0.87 7.01 58.71
C ARG A 194 -1.15 7.99 59.84
N GLU A 195 -1.37 9.26 59.51
CA GLU A 195 -1.76 10.28 60.50
C GLU A 195 -3.04 9.86 61.22
N ARG A 196 -4.06 9.45 60.46
CA ARG A 196 -5.33 9.00 61.06
C ARG A 196 -5.16 7.77 61.95
N PHE A 197 -4.31 6.83 61.55
CA PHE A 197 -3.99 5.66 62.38
C PHE A 197 -3.30 6.05 63.68
N GLN A 198 -2.38 7.02 63.66
CA GLN A 198 -1.70 7.52 64.86
C GLN A 198 -2.69 8.20 65.82
N GLU A 199 -3.58 9.05 65.30
CA GLU A 199 -4.64 9.68 66.10
C GLU A 199 -5.50 8.62 66.80
N LEU A 200 -6.01 7.64 66.05
CA LEU A 200 -6.85 6.58 66.59
C LEU A 200 -6.09 5.69 67.59
N SER A 201 -4.79 5.45 67.36
CA SER A 201 -3.96 4.70 68.31
C SER A 201 -3.74 5.48 69.61
N HIS A 202 -3.63 6.81 69.53
CA HIS A 202 -3.51 7.67 70.70
C HIS A 202 -4.82 7.71 71.49
N GLU A 203 -5.94 7.93 70.80
CA GLU A 203 -7.28 7.89 71.39
C GLU A 203 -7.56 6.53 72.06
N ASN A 204 -7.16 5.42 71.43
CA ASN A 204 -7.29 4.09 72.04
C ASN A 204 -6.44 3.95 73.32
N ALA A 205 -5.23 4.49 73.33
CA ALA A 205 -4.37 4.48 74.50
C ALA A 205 -4.98 5.30 75.66
N GLU A 206 -5.53 6.48 75.38
CA GLU A 206 -6.25 7.31 76.34
C GLU A 206 -7.51 6.61 76.87
N LEU A 207 -8.28 5.99 75.99
CA LEU A 207 -9.46 5.22 76.41
C LEU A 207 -9.08 4.04 77.31
N ARG A 208 -7.94 3.39 77.05
CA ARG A 208 -7.42 2.32 77.93
C ARG A 208 -7.01 2.84 79.30
N THR A 209 -6.42 4.04 79.38
CA THR A 209 -6.09 4.65 80.68
C THR A 209 -7.34 5.03 81.44
N VAL A 210 -8.30 5.69 80.79
CA VAL A 210 -9.61 6.04 81.39
C VAL A 210 -10.35 4.78 81.87
N ASN A 211 -10.36 3.72 81.07
CA ASN A 211 -11.03 2.47 81.46
C ASN A 211 -10.33 1.80 82.64
N ARG A 212 -8.99 1.89 82.75
CA ARG A 212 -8.25 1.42 83.92
C ARG A 212 -8.63 2.21 85.17
N GLU A 213 -8.63 3.54 85.08
CA GLU A 213 -9.00 4.43 86.19
C GLU A 213 -10.44 4.17 86.66
N LEU A 214 -11.39 4.01 85.73
CA LEU A 214 -12.77 3.65 86.05
C LEU A 214 -12.85 2.25 86.67
N GLY A 215 -12.07 1.29 86.18
CA GLY A 215 -11.95 -0.04 86.76
C GLY A 215 -11.49 0.00 88.22
N GLU A 216 -10.45 0.79 88.52
CA GLU A 216 -9.95 1.02 89.88
C GLU A 216 -11.00 1.69 90.77
N GLN A 217 -11.72 2.69 90.27
CA GLN A 217 -12.82 3.34 91.00
C GLN A 217 -13.97 2.37 91.30
N VAL A 218 -14.32 1.51 90.34
CA VAL A 218 -15.35 0.48 90.53
C VAL A 218 -14.89 -0.54 91.57
N GLU A 219 -13.65 -1.01 91.51
CA GLU A 219 -13.09 -1.90 92.53
C GLU A 219 -13.12 -1.27 93.93
N GLU A 220 -12.77 0.01 94.04
CA GLU A 220 -12.84 0.76 95.30
C GLU A 220 -14.28 0.83 95.83
N LEU A 221 -15.25 1.19 94.99
CA LEU A 221 -16.67 1.25 95.37
C LEU A 221 -17.23 -0.14 95.73
N GLU A 222 -16.88 -1.19 95.00
CA GLU A 222 -17.25 -2.57 95.33
C GLU A 222 -16.64 -3.01 96.66
N SER A 223 -15.44 -2.53 96.98
CA SER A 223 -14.77 -2.78 98.27
C SER A 223 -15.50 -2.15 99.47
N MET A 224 -16.41 -1.19 99.23
CA MET A 224 -17.24 -0.56 100.26
C MET A 224 -18.60 -1.28 100.47
N LEU A 225 -18.99 -2.21 99.59
CA LEU A 225 -20.27 -2.93 99.72
C LEU A 225 -20.25 -4.00 100.83
N PRO A 226 -21.38 -4.30 101.52
CA PRO A 226 -21.47 -5.42 102.45
C PRO A 226 -21.18 -6.77 101.76
N ARG A 227 -20.46 -7.69 102.44
CA ARG A 227 -19.97 -8.98 101.86
C ARG A 227 -21.01 -9.74 101.03
N GLY A 228 -22.26 -9.86 101.51
CA GLY A 228 -23.32 -10.61 100.82
C GLY A 228 -23.82 -10.02 99.49
N LYS A 229 -23.57 -8.72 99.21
CA LYS A 229 -23.87 -8.10 97.91
C LYS A 229 -22.75 -8.32 96.88
N ARG A 230 -21.49 -8.42 97.32
CA ARG A 230 -20.33 -8.68 96.44
C ARG A 230 -20.39 -10.07 95.80
N GLU A 231 -20.76 -11.08 96.58
CA GLU A 231 -20.86 -12.47 96.08
C GLU A 231 -21.95 -12.63 95.01
N ARG A 232 -23.09 -11.93 95.13
CA ARG A 232 -24.15 -11.95 94.10
C ARG A 232 -23.74 -11.26 92.79
N LEU A 233 -22.93 -10.20 92.86
CA LEU A 233 -22.44 -9.50 91.67
C LEU A 233 -21.40 -10.34 90.91
N ARG A 234 -20.46 -10.98 91.63
CA ARG A 234 -19.51 -11.94 91.03
C ARG A 234 -20.21 -13.12 90.34
N TRP A 235 -21.32 -13.59 90.90
CA TRP A 235 -22.11 -14.68 90.30
C TRP A 235 -22.75 -14.25 88.96
N LYS A 236 -23.32 -13.04 88.89
CA LYS A 236 -23.93 -12.51 87.65
C LYS A 236 -22.91 -12.19 86.54
N GLN A 237 -21.69 -11.78 86.89
CA GLN A 237 -20.64 -11.48 85.90
C GLN A 237 -20.08 -12.75 85.23
N ASN A 238 -20.03 -13.87 85.96
CA ASN A 238 -19.54 -15.14 85.41
C ASN A 238 -20.56 -15.82 84.47
N ASP A 239 -21.85 -15.59 84.65
CA ASP A 239 -22.92 -16.10 83.76
C ASP A 239 -23.05 -15.31 82.44
N ALA A 240 -22.43 -14.14 82.34
CA ALA A 240 -22.58 -13.22 81.21
C ALA A 240 -21.32 -13.10 80.33
N LYS A 241 -20.45 -14.12 80.29
CA LYS A 241 -19.42 -14.19 79.25
C LYS A 241 -20.05 -14.72 77.95
N PRO A 242 -20.20 -13.91 76.90
CA PRO A 242 -20.41 -14.46 75.57
C PRO A 242 -19.16 -15.30 75.24
N THR A 243 -19.35 -16.61 75.10
CA THR A 243 -18.34 -17.50 74.53
C THR A 243 -18.21 -17.11 73.07
N ILE A 244 -17.36 -16.14 72.78
CA ILE A 244 -16.86 -15.90 71.42
C ILE A 244 -15.93 -17.09 71.16
N GLU A 245 -16.49 -18.24 70.78
CA GLU A 245 -15.77 -19.30 70.07
C GLU A 245 -15.49 -18.80 68.64
N GLY A 246 -14.79 -17.67 68.53
CA GLY A 246 -14.25 -17.15 67.29
C GLY A 246 -13.06 -17.99 66.89
N GLY A 247 -13.29 -19.25 66.54
CA GLY A 247 -12.33 -20.02 65.76
C GLY A 247 -12.13 -19.27 64.45
N ALA A 248 -10.94 -18.73 64.23
CA ALA A 248 -10.60 -18.03 63.01
C ALA A 248 -10.65 -19.04 61.85
N PHE A 249 -11.78 -19.07 61.14
CA PHE A 249 -11.94 -19.96 60.01
C PHE A 249 -10.98 -19.56 58.89
N LEU A 250 -10.30 -20.54 58.31
CA LEU A 250 -9.43 -20.33 57.16
C LEU A 250 -10.21 -20.66 55.87
N PRO A 251 -10.42 -19.68 54.97
CA PRO A 251 -11.11 -19.94 53.72
C PRO A 251 -10.19 -20.66 52.73
N CYS A 252 -10.70 -21.70 52.09
CA CYS A 252 -10.08 -22.38 50.96
C CYS A 252 -11.05 -22.32 49.77
N PHE A 253 -10.57 -21.93 48.59
CA PHE A 253 -11.40 -21.76 47.40
C PHE A 253 -11.10 -22.87 46.41
N GLY A 254 -12.08 -23.75 46.17
CA GLY A 254 -11.94 -24.80 45.17
C GLY A 254 -11.95 -24.24 43.74
N ASP A 255 -11.32 -24.96 42.81
CA ASP A 255 -11.28 -24.56 41.40
C ASP A 255 -12.68 -24.39 40.79
N GLY A 256 -13.64 -25.22 41.22
CA GLY A 256 -15.04 -25.11 40.81
C GLY A 256 -15.66 -23.78 41.23
N PHE A 257 -15.32 -23.30 42.43
CA PHE A 257 -15.80 -22.04 42.96
C PHE A 257 -15.21 -20.85 42.20
N LEU A 258 -13.89 -20.83 41.99
CA LEU A 258 -13.22 -19.76 41.24
C LEU A 258 -13.72 -19.67 39.79
N LYS A 259 -13.93 -20.82 39.13
CA LYS A 259 -14.55 -20.87 37.80
C LYS A 259 -15.95 -20.28 37.82
N THR A 260 -16.76 -20.56 38.83
CA THR A 260 -18.09 -19.93 38.92
C THR A 260 -18.04 -18.43 39.13
N LEU A 261 -17.11 -17.94 39.96
CA LEU A 261 -16.97 -16.50 40.20
C LEU A 261 -16.71 -15.73 38.90
N SER A 262 -15.87 -16.24 38.00
CA SER A 262 -15.62 -15.60 36.70
C SER A 262 -16.84 -15.47 35.78
N SER A 263 -17.93 -16.20 36.08
CA SER A 263 -19.17 -16.15 35.29
C SER A 263 -20.22 -15.18 35.85
N PHE A 264 -19.99 -14.61 37.04
CA PHE A 264 -20.92 -13.66 37.64
C PHE A 264 -20.63 -12.22 37.19
N GLU A 265 -21.67 -11.39 37.21
CA GLU A 265 -21.49 -9.95 37.12
C GLU A 265 -20.79 -9.42 38.36
N ARG A 266 -20.01 -8.33 38.19
CA ARG A 266 -19.22 -7.71 39.27
C ARG A 266 -20.01 -7.43 40.55
N ASN A 267 -21.29 -7.06 40.44
CA ASN A 267 -22.14 -6.79 41.60
C ASN A 267 -22.46 -8.06 42.41
N ASP A 268 -22.70 -9.18 41.74
CA ASP A 268 -23.00 -10.45 42.40
C ASP A 268 -21.72 -11.09 42.95
N GLU A 269 -20.59 -10.91 42.26
CA GLU A 269 -19.27 -11.27 42.77
C GLU A 269 -18.95 -10.55 44.10
N LEU A 270 -19.17 -9.23 44.16
CA LEU A 270 -18.97 -8.45 45.38
C LEU A 270 -19.87 -8.92 46.53
N ARG A 271 -21.13 -9.29 46.23
CA ARG A 271 -22.04 -9.84 47.25
C ARG A 271 -21.56 -11.19 47.77
N ILE A 272 -21.00 -12.03 46.90
CA ILE A 272 -20.42 -13.32 47.30
C ILE A 272 -19.25 -13.09 48.26
N TRP A 273 -18.31 -12.24 47.89
CA TRP A 273 -17.16 -11.91 48.73
C TRP A 273 -17.57 -11.29 50.07
N HIS A 274 -18.56 -10.40 50.06
CA HIS A 274 -19.09 -9.80 51.28
C HIS A 274 -19.69 -10.84 52.23
N SER A 275 -20.49 -11.78 51.73
CA SER A 275 -21.08 -12.84 52.57
C SER A 275 -20.05 -13.83 53.10
N ILE A 276 -18.98 -14.10 52.34
CA ILE A 276 -17.84 -14.90 52.82
C ILE A 276 -17.12 -14.16 53.94
N ALA A 277 -16.81 -12.87 53.76
CA ALA A 277 -16.18 -12.07 54.79
C ALA A 277 -17.02 -12.01 56.08
N GLN A 278 -18.34 -11.85 55.95
CA GLN A 278 -19.26 -11.88 57.10
C GLN A 278 -19.23 -13.23 57.82
N LEU A 279 -19.23 -14.35 57.07
CA LEU A 279 -19.14 -15.68 57.66
C LEU A 279 -17.83 -15.89 58.42
N LEU A 280 -16.71 -15.40 57.88
CA LEU A 280 -15.39 -15.53 58.50
C LEU A 280 -15.23 -14.65 59.75
N LEU A 281 -15.79 -13.43 59.73
CA LEU A 281 -15.66 -12.47 60.84
C LEU A 281 -16.63 -12.73 61.99
N TYR A 282 -17.84 -13.20 61.68
CA TYR A 282 -18.94 -13.25 62.64
C TYR A 282 -19.53 -14.65 62.84
N GLY A 283 -19.05 -15.66 62.10
CA GLY A 283 -19.54 -17.04 62.21
C GLY A 283 -20.95 -17.23 61.62
N SER A 284 -21.54 -18.38 61.93
CA SER A 284 -22.88 -18.78 61.43
C SER A 284 -24.04 -18.02 62.07
N ASP A 285 -23.79 -17.32 63.17
CA ASP A 285 -24.84 -16.79 64.05
C ASP A 285 -25.22 -15.35 63.71
N LEU A 286 -24.55 -14.75 62.72
CA LEU A 286 -24.86 -13.40 62.26
C LEU A 286 -26.25 -13.36 61.60
N GLY A 287 -27.15 -12.57 62.19
CA GLY A 287 -28.47 -12.31 61.64
C GLY A 287 -28.39 -11.79 60.19
N GLY A 288 -28.92 -12.56 59.24
CA GLY A 288 -28.95 -12.22 57.81
C GLY A 288 -28.20 -13.20 56.91
N LEU A 289 -27.18 -13.89 57.43
CA LEU A 289 -26.57 -15.03 56.76
C LEU A 289 -27.46 -16.25 56.97
N HIS A 290 -28.33 -16.55 56.00
CA HIS A 290 -29.20 -17.74 56.07
C HIS A 290 -28.37 -19.02 55.86
N PHE A 291 -27.63 -19.41 56.89
CA PHE A 291 -26.84 -20.62 56.98
C PHE A 291 -27.76 -21.83 57.03
N LYS A 292 -27.52 -22.82 56.15
CA LYS A 292 -28.27 -24.07 56.11
C LYS A 292 -27.35 -25.22 55.79
N THR A 293 -27.32 -26.22 56.67
CA THR A 293 -26.70 -27.52 56.42
C THR A 293 -27.60 -28.34 55.51
N LEU A 294 -27.05 -28.80 54.38
CA LEU A 294 -27.76 -29.60 53.39
C LEU A 294 -27.55 -31.09 53.68
N HIS A 295 -28.61 -31.88 53.48
CA HIS A 295 -28.57 -33.33 53.66
C HIS A 295 -28.10 -33.99 52.36
N VAL A 296 -26.82 -33.79 52.04
CA VAL A 296 -26.10 -34.30 50.86
C VAL A 296 -24.82 -34.96 51.38
N PRO A 297 -24.27 -36.00 50.72
CA PRO A 297 -22.95 -36.54 51.07
C PRO A 297 -21.91 -35.42 51.21
N GLY A 298 -21.05 -35.48 52.22
CA GLY A 298 -20.00 -34.47 52.45
C GLY A 298 -20.34 -33.29 53.36
N LYS A 299 -21.47 -33.32 54.10
CA LYS A 299 -21.87 -32.25 55.05
C LYS A 299 -21.83 -30.84 54.42
N LEU A 300 -22.39 -30.72 53.21
CA LEU A 300 -22.39 -29.46 52.49
C LEU A 300 -23.22 -28.40 53.22
N HIS A 301 -22.63 -27.23 53.42
CA HIS A 301 -23.30 -26.06 53.97
C HIS A 301 -23.63 -25.07 52.86
N SER A 302 -24.64 -24.26 53.09
CA SER A 302 -25.01 -23.17 52.18
C SER A 302 -25.29 -21.88 52.95
N ILE A 303 -24.84 -20.77 52.40
CA ILE A 303 -25.22 -19.42 52.85
C ILE A 303 -25.91 -18.67 51.72
N ARG A 304 -26.74 -17.70 52.09
CA ARG A 304 -27.42 -16.81 51.15
C ARG A 304 -26.64 -15.52 51.02
N ALA A 305 -26.14 -15.22 49.82
CA ALA A 305 -25.48 -13.94 49.54
C ALA A 305 -26.46 -12.85 49.09
N ALA A 306 -27.54 -13.26 48.44
CA ALA A 306 -28.68 -12.41 48.07
C ALA A 306 -29.94 -13.27 47.90
N SER A 307 -31.12 -12.67 47.72
CA SER A 307 -32.38 -13.40 47.50
C SER A 307 -32.30 -14.39 46.32
N HIS A 308 -31.47 -14.08 45.32
CA HIS A 308 -31.23 -14.86 44.11
C HIS A 308 -29.89 -15.58 44.09
N LEU A 309 -29.07 -15.55 45.16
CA LEU A 309 -27.68 -16.01 45.13
C LEU A 309 -27.31 -16.89 46.33
N ARG A 310 -26.69 -18.04 46.06
CA ARG A 310 -26.28 -19.04 47.05
C ARG A 310 -24.82 -19.41 46.89
N ILE A 311 -24.16 -19.61 48.03
CA ILE A 311 -22.78 -20.10 48.13
C ILE A 311 -22.80 -21.43 48.87
N TYR A 312 -22.06 -22.40 48.38
CA TYR A 312 -21.93 -23.73 48.95
C TYR A 312 -20.49 -23.99 49.38
N PHE A 313 -20.32 -24.55 50.57
CA PHE A 313 -19.01 -24.86 51.13
C PHE A 313 -19.09 -26.05 52.09
N GLN A 314 -17.98 -26.75 52.23
CA GLN A 314 -17.81 -27.77 53.27
C GLN A 314 -17.04 -27.19 54.45
N ARG A 315 -17.31 -27.74 55.63
CA ARG A 315 -16.56 -27.42 56.85
C ARG A 315 -15.75 -28.64 57.27
N ASP A 316 -14.44 -28.48 57.27
CA ASP A 316 -13.49 -29.48 57.77
C ASP A 316 -12.66 -28.87 58.91
N GLY A 317 -13.13 -29.07 60.14
CA GLY A 317 -12.55 -28.42 61.33
C GLY A 317 -12.63 -26.88 61.27
N GLU A 318 -11.46 -26.25 61.17
CA GLU A 318 -11.27 -24.79 61.04
C GLU A 318 -11.24 -24.32 59.57
N LEU A 319 -11.24 -25.24 58.60
CA LEU A 319 -11.22 -24.91 57.18
C LEU A 319 -12.64 -24.82 56.62
N LEU A 320 -12.89 -23.75 55.85
CA LEU A 320 -14.09 -23.58 55.05
C LEU A 320 -13.73 -23.74 53.57
N ILE A 321 -14.13 -24.84 52.96
CA ILE A 321 -13.81 -25.17 51.57
C ILE A 321 -15.00 -24.74 50.69
N PHE A 322 -14.85 -23.60 50.00
CA PHE A 322 -15.86 -23.09 49.09
C PHE A 322 -15.84 -23.85 47.77
N GLU A 323 -16.96 -24.48 47.43
CA GLU A 323 -17.05 -25.38 46.27
C GLU A 323 -17.74 -24.74 45.08
N HIS A 324 -18.78 -23.93 45.33
CA HIS A 324 -19.60 -23.38 44.25
C HIS A 324 -20.42 -22.16 44.69
N ALA A 325 -20.70 -21.28 43.73
CA ALA A 325 -21.73 -20.25 43.85
C ALA A 325 -22.68 -20.33 42.65
N CYS A 326 -23.99 -20.23 42.89
CA CYS A 326 -24.97 -20.25 41.82
C CYS A 326 -26.17 -19.35 42.12
N HIS A 327 -26.83 -18.91 41.06
CA HIS A 327 -28.14 -18.30 41.18
C HIS A 327 -29.18 -19.31 41.65
N ARG A 328 -30.23 -18.83 42.30
CA ARG A 328 -31.33 -19.64 42.86
C ARG A 328 -32.01 -20.50 41.80
N ASN A 329 -32.13 -20.04 40.56
CA ASN A 329 -32.71 -20.81 39.45
C ASN A 329 -31.83 -21.99 38.99
N LYS A 330 -30.53 -22.00 39.32
CA LYS A 330 -29.59 -23.08 39.00
C LYS A 330 -29.28 -23.98 40.20
N GLN A 331 -29.88 -23.71 41.35
CA GLN A 331 -29.64 -24.44 42.60
C GLN A 331 -30.01 -25.93 42.46
N ASP A 332 -31.17 -26.24 41.90
CA ASP A 332 -31.64 -27.62 41.80
C ASP A 332 -30.77 -28.46 40.86
N GLU A 333 -30.27 -27.84 39.77
CA GLU A 333 -29.35 -28.48 38.84
C GLU A 333 -28.01 -28.81 39.51
N TYR A 334 -27.44 -27.86 40.26
CA TYR A 334 -26.21 -28.09 41.02
C TYR A 334 -26.36 -29.19 42.07
N LEU A 335 -27.42 -29.13 42.88
CA LEU A 335 -27.68 -30.14 43.91
C LEU A 335 -28.00 -31.51 43.34
N LYS A 336 -28.60 -31.59 42.16
CA LYS A 336 -28.81 -32.85 41.45
C LYS A 336 -27.49 -33.47 41.01
N ARG A 337 -26.60 -32.69 40.38
CA ARG A 337 -25.26 -33.16 39.97
C ARG A 337 -24.44 -33.67 41.15
N LEU A 338 -24.49 -32.99 42.30
CA LEU A 338 -23.81 -33.42 43.52
C LEU A 338 -24.34 -34.73 44.12
N ARG A 339 -25.59 -35.12 43.85
CA ARG A 339 -26.15 -36.40 44.32
C ARG A 339 -25.86 -37.56 43.39
N GLU A 340 -25.54 -37.27 42.14
CA GLU A 340 -25.21 -38.25 41.10
C GLU A 340 -23.70 -38.59 41.10
N GLN A 341 -22.89 -37.81 41.81
CA GLN A 341 -21.49 -38.07 42.15
C GLN A 341 -21.41 -38.84 43.47
#